data_AF-A0A1N6N7T1-F1
#
_entry.id   AF-A0A1N6N7T1-F1
#
_cell.length_a   1.000
_cell.length_b   1.000
_cell.length_c   1.000
_cell.angle_alpha   90.00
_cell.angle_beta   90.00
_cell.angle_gamma   90.00
#
_symmetry.space_group_name_H-M   'P 1'
#
loop_
_entity.id
_entity.type
_entity.pdbx_description
1 polymer ?
#
loop_
_entity_poly.entity_id
_entity_poly.type
_entity_poly.pdbx_seq_one_letter_code
_entity_poly.pdbx_strand_id
1 'polypeptide(L)'
;MNEFLKVLLNIRSLRVALRELSFEQLQEAREKFEMVYAERNESVEKERAEQEERQRKLAEFSELLQQAGIDPRELVGAAAEKSVDAAPKSKRAPRPAKYEYQENGETKTWTGQGRMPKVIAEAVAAGRSQDEFLIEKA
;
A
#
# COMPACT_ATOMS: atom_id res chain seq x y z
N MET A 1 -7.88 -11.51 -26.05
CA MET A 1 -6.69 -11.07 -26.81
C MET A 1 -7.15 -10.15 -27.91
N ASN A 2 -6.61 -8.93 -27.98
CA ASN A 2 -6.98 -7.90 -28.95
C ASN A 2 -6.83 -8.44 -30.40
N GLU A 3 -7.77 -8.12 -31.30
CA GLU A 3 -7.75 -8.55 -32.71
C GLU A 3 -6.45 -8.14 -33.41
N PHE A 4 -5.90 -6.96 -33.11
CA PHE A 4 -4.60 -6.53 -33.61
C PHE A 4 -3.47 -7.49 -33.19
N LEU A 5 -3.46 -7.92 -31.93
CA LEU A 5 -2.43 -8.84 -31.42
C LEU A 5 -2.57 -10.23 -32.04
N LYS A 6 -3.79 -10.69 -32.35
CA LYS A 6 -3.99 -11.95 -33.06
C LYS A 6 -3.39 -11.91 -34.47
N VAL A 7 -3.48 -10.77 -35.15
CA VAL A 7 -2.84 -10.56 -36.46
C VAL A 7 -1.32 -10.50 -36.32
N LEU A 8 -0.81 -9.73 -35.35
CA LEU A 8 0.62 -9.55 -35.10
C LEU A 8 1.34 -10.87 -34.76
N LEU A 9 0.72 -11.72 -33.94
CA LEU A 9 1.31 -12.97 -33.44
C LEU A 9 1.16 -14.16 -34.42
N ASN A 10 0.39 -14.01 -35.51
CA ASN A 10 0.23 -15.05 -36.53
C ASN A 10 0.89 -14.64 -37.85
N ILE A 11 1.93 -15.38 -38.24
CA ILE A 11 2.71 -15.05 -39.43
C ILE A 11 1.90 -15.02 -40.74
N ARG A 12 0.84 -15.83 -40.87
CA ARG A 12 -0.01 -15.85 -42.07
C ARG A 12 -0.83 -14.56 -42.16
N SER A 13 -1.47 -14.18 -41.04
CA SER A 13 -2.27 -12.95 -40.96
C SER A 13 -1.39 -11.71 -41.08
N LEU A 14 -0.22 -11.71 -40.44
CA LEU A 14 0.76 -10.63 -40.53
C LEU A 14 1.24 -10.42 -41.96
N ARG A 15 1.57 -11.48 -42.71
CA ARG A 15 1.95 -11.36 -44.13
C ARG A 15 0.84 -10.77 -45.00
N VAL A 16 -0.43 -11.06 -44.69
CA VAL A 16 -1.55 -10.46 -45.43
C VAL A 16 -1.66 -8.97 -45.08
N ALA A 17 -1.62 -8.63 -43.80
CA ALA A 17 -1.70 -7.24 -43.34
C ALA A 17 -0.54 -6.36 -43.84
N LEU A 18 0.66 -6.92 -43.99
CA LEU A 18 1.85 -6.20 -44.43
C LEU A 18 2.05 -6.19 -45.96
N ARG A 19 1.22 -6.93 -46.73
CA ARG A 19 1.43 -7.10 -48.18
C ARG A 19 1.28 -5.80 -48.98
N GLU A 20 0.40 -4.92 -48.52
CA GLU A 20 0.05 -3.68 -49.22
C GLU A 20 0.95 -2.50 -48.83
N LEU A 21 1.86 -2.69 -47.88
CA LEU A 21 2.79 -1.65 -47.43
C LEU A 21 4.01 -1.56 -48.36
N SER A 22 4.55 -0.35 -48.49
CA SER A 22 5.83 -0.15 -49.15
C SER A 22 6.97 -0.72 -48.31
N PHE A 23 8.11 -1.01 -48.95
CA PHE A 23 9.29 -1.50 -48.22
C PHE A 23 9.78 -0.51 -47.15
N GLU A 24 9.69 0.79 -47.41
CA GLU A 24 10.04 1.84 -46.45
C GLU A 24 9.15 1.79 -45.21
N GLN A 25 7.83 1.62 -45.39
CA GLN A 25 6.88 1.47 -44.29
C GLN A 25 7.13 0.19 -43.49
N LEU A 26 7.54 -0.90 -44.14
CA LEU A 26 7.94 -2.14 -43.46
C LEU A 26 9.20 -1.93 -42.62
N GLN A 27 10.17 -1.17 -43.13
CA GLN A 27 11.39 -0.84 -42.38
C GLN A 27 11.06 0.01 -41.15
N GLU A 28 10.22 1.05 -41.30
CA GLU A 28 9.79 1.88 -40.18
C GLU A 28 9.01 1.06 -39.13
N ALA A 29 8.13 0.16 -39.57
CA ALA A 29 7.40 -0.74 -38.67
C ALA A 29 8.35 -1.67 -37.90
N ARG A 30 9.40 -2.18 -38.55
CA ARG A 30 10.45 -2.98 -37.90
C ARG A 30 11.19 -2.16 -36.85
N GLU A 31 11.65 -0.95 -37.19
CA GLU A 31 12.40 -0.10 -36.26
C GLU A 31 11.60 0.24 -35.00
N LYS A 32 10.30 0.55 -35.16
CA LYS A 32 9.40 0.77 -34.01
C LYS A 32 9.23 -0.48 -33.16
N PHE A 33 9.10 -1.65 -33.79
CA PHE A 33 8.96 -2.91 -33.05
C PHE A 33 10.23 -3.27 -32.29
N GLU A 34 11.40 -3.09 -32.91
CA GLU A 34 12.71 -3.28 -32.28
C GLU A 34 12.90 -2.34 -31.09
N MET A 35 12.48 -1.07 -31.19
CA MET A 35 12.51 -0.13 -30.07
C MET A 35 11.67 -0.61 -28.88
N VAL A 36 10.42 -1.00 -29.13
CA VAL A 36 9.52 -1.54 -28.09
C VAL A 36 10.08 -2.84 -27.49
N TYR A 37 10.68 -3.70 -28.32
CA TYR A 37 11.32 -4.92 -27.86
C TYR A 37 12.54 -4.61 -26.97
N ALA A 38 13.40 -3.69 -27.37
CA ALA A 38 14.59 -3.29 -26.61
C ALA A 38 14.21 -2.72 -25.23
N GLU A 39 13.23 -1.82 -25.17
CA GLU A 39 12.72 -1.26 -23.89
C GLU A 39 12.25 -2.36 -22.93
N ARG A 40 11.50 -3.34 -23.45
CA ARG A 40 11.02 -4.46 -22.64
C ARG A 40 12.12 -5.43 -22.27
N ASN A 41 13.02 -5.72 -23.18
CA ASN A 41 14.15 -6.60 -22.93
C ASN A 41 15.06 -6.03 -21.84
N GLU A 42 15.38 -4.73 -21.89
CA GLU A 42 16.16 -4.08 -20.84
C GLU A 42 15.46 -4.15 -19.46
N SER A 43 14.14 -3.95 -19.41
CA SER A 43 13.42 -4.09 -18.13
C SER A 43 13.46 -5.51 -17.58
N VAL A 44 13.28 -6.51 -18.45
CA VAL A 44 13.27 -7.92 -18.05
C VAL A 44 14.67 -8.38 -17.63
N GLU A 45 15.72 -7.96 -18.35
CA GLU A 45 17.10 -8.28 -17.99
C GLU A 45 17.53 -7.62 -16.68
N LYS A 46 17.08 -6.38 -16.40
CA LYS A 46 17.29 -5.74 -15.09
C LYS A 46 16.61 -6.51 -13.97
N GLU A 47 15.33 -6.86 -14.14
CA GLU A 47 14.60 -7.66 -13.14
C GLU A 47 15.25 -9.02 -12.92
N ARG A 48 15.71 -9.66 -14.01
CA ARG A 48 16.42 -10.94 -13.94
C ARG A 48 17.74 -10.81 -13.19
N ALA A 49 18.54 -9.79 -13.50
CA ALA A 49 19.80 -9.52 -12.81
C ALA A 49 19.58 -9.27 -11.30
N GLU A 50 18.58 -8.46 -10.93
CA GLU A 50 18.23 -8.21 -9.53
C GLU A 50 17.78 -9.49 -8.81
N GLN A 51 17.00 -10.34 -9.48
CA GLN A 51 16.59 -11.63 -8.94
C GLN A 51 17.79 -12.58 -8.77
N GLU A 52 18.70 -12.65 -9.73
CA GLU A 52 19.91 -13.45 -9.65
C GLU A 52 20.84 -12.96 -8.52
N GLU A 53 21.01 -11.64 -8.36
CA GLU A 53 21.77 -11.08 -7.23
C GLU A 53 21.11 -11.39 -5.89
N ARG A 54 19.78 -11.26 -5.79
CA ARG A 54 19.03 -11.61 -4.58
C ARG A 54 19.20 -13.09 -4.25
N GLN A 55 19.09 -13.97 -5.25
CA GLN A 55 19.26 -15.41 -5.07
C GLN A 55 20.70 -15.76 -4.66
N ARG A 56 21.72 -15.12 -5.26
CA ARG A 56 23.12 -15.30 -4.85
C ARG A 56 23.34 -14.90 -3.40
N LYS A 57 22.87 -13.71 -3.00
CA LYS A 57 22.94 -13.25 -1.61
C LYS A 57 22.23 -14.23 -0.67
N LEU A 58 21.02 -14.67 -1.01
CA LEU A 58 20.28 -15.65 -0.21
C LEU A 58 21.03 -16.97 -0.07
N ALA A 59 21.66 -17.46 -1.14
CA ALA A 59 22.48 -18.67 -1.11
C ALA A 59 23.71 -18.48 -0.20
N GLU A 60 24.44 -17.37 -0.36
CA GLU A 60 25.60 -17.02 0.49
C GLU A 60 25.20 -16.93 1.97
N PHE A 61 24.09 -16.25 2.29
CA PHE A 61 23.58 -16.18 3.67
C PHE A 61 23.13 -17.54 4.18
N SER A 62 22.46 -18.35 3.36
CA SER A 62 22.06 -19.71 3.75
C SER A 62 23.26 -20.57 4.10
N GLU A 63 24.34 -20.50 3.32
CA GLU A 63 25.58 -21.23 3.60
C GLU A 63 26.24 -20.75 4.89
N LEU A 64 26.31 -19.43 5.11
CA LEU A 64 26.86 -18.86 6.35
C LEU A 64 26.07 -19.31 7.59
N LEU A 65 24.74 -19.32 7.51
CA LEU A 65 23.89 -19.78 8.61
C LEU A 65 24.06 -21.28 8.89
N GLN A 66 24.19 -22.08 7.84
CA GLN A 66 24.50 -23.50 7.98
C GLN A 66 25.86 -23.73 8.64
N GLN A 67 26.89 -22.96 8.26
CA GLN A 67 28.21 -23.00 8.90
C GLN A 67 28.17 -22.58 10.37
N ALA A 68 27.33 -21.59 10.71
CA ALA A 68 27.11 -21.16 12.08
C ALA A 68 26.22 -22.12 12.89
N GLY A 69 25.63 -23.14 12.26
CA GLY A 69 24.70 -24.08 12.89
C GLY A 69 23.37 -23.45 13.30
N ILE A 70 22.99 -22.32 12.70
CA ILE A 70 21.76 -21.57 13.01
C ILE A 70 20.70 -21.93 11.98
N ASP A 71 19.53 -22.39 12.44
CA ASP A 71 18.38 -22.60 11.56
C ASP A 71 17.80 -21.23 11.12
N PRO A 72 17.61 -20.97 9.81
CA PRO A 72 17.02 -19.73 9.32
C PRO A 72 15.68 -19.35 9.98
N ARG A 73 14.92 -20.32 10.50
CA ARG A 73 13.65 -20.08 11.20
C ARG A 73 13.84 -19.39 12.56
N GLU A 74 14.94 -19.67 13.25
CA GLU A 74 15.23 -19.07 14.55
C GLU A 74 15.55 -17.58 14.43
N LEU A 75 16.12 -17.15 13.29
CA LEU A 75 16.36 -15.73 13.01
C LEU A 75 15.07 -14.94 12.80
N VAL A 76 14.06 -15.54 12.17
CA VAL A 76 12.75 -14.90 11.99
C VAL A 76 12.06 -14.74 13.34
N GLY A 77 12.18 -15.73 14.23
CA GLY A 77 11.73 -15.65 15.62
C GLY A 77 12.43 -14.55 16.41
N ALA A 78 13.76 -14.49 16.37
CA ALA A 78 14.55 -13.48 17.07
C ALA A 78 14.31 -12.05 16.54
N ALA A 79 14.06 -11.89 15.24
CA ALA A 79 13.69 -10.59 14.64
C ALA A 79 12.28 -10.15 15.07
N ALA A 80 11.33 -11.08 15.20
CA ALA A 80 10.01 -10.80 15.75
C ALA A 80 10.09 -10.45 17.25
N GLU A 81 10.93 -11.13 18.03
CA GLU A 81 11.14 -10.83 19.46
C GLU A 81 11.78 -9.45 19.68
N LYS A 82 12.66 -8.98 18.79
CA LYS A 82 13.20 -7.61 18.83
C LYS A 82 12.19 -6.51 18.51
N SER A 83 10.99 -6.86 17.99
CA SER A 83 9.90 -5.90 17.80
C SER A 83 8.99 -5.75 19.04
N VAL A 84 9.27 -6.47 20.13
CA VAL A 84 8.46 -6.50 21.36
C VAL A 84 8.97 -5.56 22.47
N ASP A 85 9.91 -4.67 22.18
CA ASP A 85 10.26 -3.54 23.08
C ASP A 85 9.24 -2.38 23.04
N ALA A 86 8.05 -2.60 22.49
CA ALA A 86 6.88 -1.80 22.82
C ALA A 86 6.27 -2.34 24.11
N ALA A 87 6.75 -1.80 25.25
CA ALA A 87 6.19 -2.03 26.59
C ALA A 87 4.66 -2.18 26.56
N PRO A 88 4.07 -3.14 27.30
CA PRO A 88 2.63 -3.33 27.32
C PRO A 88 1.98 -2.05 27.84
N LYS A 89 1.36 -1.27 26.94
CA LYS A 89 0.53 -0.12 27.32
C LYS A 89 -0.59 -0.65 28.22
N SER A 90 -0.44 -0.42 29.52
CA SER A 90 -1.54 -0.54 30.47
C SER A 90 -2.73 0.23 29.89
N LYS A 91 -3.85 -0.47 29.64
CA LYS A 91 -5.12 0.17 29.30
C LYS A 91 -5.51 1.08 30.47
N ARG A 92 -5.20 2.38 30.38
CA ARG A 92 -5.81 3.38 31.25
C ARG A 92 -7.32 3.30 31.03
N ALA A 93 -8.08 3.19 32.11
CA ALA A 93 -9.52 3.22 32.08
C ALA A 93 -10.00 4.47 31.31
N PRO A 94 -11.00 4.35 30.42
CA PRO A 94 -11.54 5.50 29.71
C PRO A 94 -12.08 6.52 30.72
N ARG A 95 -11.68 7.79 30.57
CA ARG A 95 -12.15 8.88 31.43
C ARG A 95 -13.67 9.04 31.29
N PRO A 96 -14.42 9.26 32.38
CA PRO A 96 -15.86 9.46 32.33
C PRO A 96 -16.20 10.68 31.47
N ALA A 97 -17.33 10.61 30.75
CA ALA A 97 -17.80 11.74 29.96
C ALA A 97 -18.23 12.89 30.89
N LYS A 98 -17.90 14.12 30.52
CA LYS A 98 -18.12 15.32 31.35
C LYS A 98 -19.37 16.09 30.93
N TYR A 99 -19.75 16.02 29.65
CA TYR A 99 -20.88 16.74 29.08
C TYR A 99 -21.84 15.79 28.35
N GLU A 100 -23.14 16.06 28.37
CA GLU A 100 -24.20 15.34 27.65
C GLU A 100 -25.00 16.33 26.79
N TYR A 101 -25.27 15.97 25.54
CA TYR A 101 -25.99 16.80 24.59
C TYR A 101 -26.88 15.95 23.67
N GLN A 102 -28.01 16.51 23.24
CA GLN A 102 -28.89 15.87 22.26
C GLN A 102 -28.52 16.32 20.85
N GLU A 103 -28.28 15.36 19.96
CA GLU A 103 -27.99 15.59 18.55
C GLU A 103 -28.92 14.70 17.73
N ASN A 104 -29.80 15.31 16.93
CA ASN A 104 -30.77 14.60 16.07
C ASN A 104 -31.68 13.60 16.81
N GLY A 105 -32.06 13.90 18.06
CA GLY A 105 -32.91 13.04 18.89
C GLY A 105 -32.17 11.93 19.63
N GLU A 106 -30.86 11.79 19.43
CA GLU A 106 -30.01 10.87 20.19
C GLU A 106 -29.20 11.62 21.25
N THR A 107 -29.10 11.01 22.44
CA THR A 107 -28.34 11.58 23.55
C THR A 107 -26.90 11.10 23.48
N LYS A 108 -25.95 12.01 23.31
CA LYS A 108 -24.51 11.73 23.17
C LYS A 108 -23.71 12.41 24.27
N THR A 109 -22.58 11.80 24.63
CA THR A 109 -21.72 12.29 25.69
C THR A 109 -20.34 12.71 25.16
N TRP A 110 -19.78 13.76 25.73
CA TRP A 110 -18.48 14.32 25.37
C TRP A 110 -17.60 14.46 26.61
N THR A 111 -16.37 14.00 26.51
CA THR A 111 -15.39 14.00 27.61
C THR A 111 -14.77 15.38 27.88
N GLY A 112 -15.12 16.40 27.08
CA GLY A 112 -14.48 17.73 27.14
C GLY A 112 -13.06 17.75 26.54
N GLN A 113 -12.58 16.63 25.99
CA GLN A 113 -11.27 16.51 25.38
C GLN A 113 -11.42 16.27 23.86
N GLY A 114 -10.80 17.13 23.04
CA GLY A 114 -10.87 17.04 21.57
C GLY A 114 -11.83 18.05 20.94
N ARG A 115 -12.26 17.79 19.69
CA ARG A 115 -13.16 18.70 18.96
C ARG A 115 -14.49 18.82 19.70
N MET A 116 -14.90 20.06 19.98
CA MET A 116 -16.17 20.36 20.64
C MET A 116 -17.34 19.97 19.72
N PRO A 117 -18.34 19.23 20.22
CA PRO A 117 -19.54 18.90 19.46
C PRO A 117 -20.27 20.15 18.98
N LYS A 118 -20.85 20.08 17.78
CA LYS A 118 -21.53 21.22 17.14
C LYS A 118 -22.64 21.80 18.02
N VAL A 119 -23.41 20.95 18.68
CA VAL A 119 -24.51 21.36 19.57
C VAL A 119 -24.02 22.22 20.74
N ILE A 120 -22.92 21.83 21.38
CA ILE A 120 -22.31 22.60 22.47
C ILE A 120 -21.65 23.87 21.91
N ALA A 121 -20.98 23.77 20.76
CA ALA A 121 -20.35 24.91 20.11
C ALA A 121 -21.35 26.01 19.71
N GLU A 122 -22.50 25.63 19.17
CA GLU A 122 -23.59 26.53 18.82
C GLU A 122 -24.24 27.15 20.05
N ALA A 123 -24.42 26.39 21.13
CA ALA A 123 -24.95 26.91 22.40
C ALA A 123 -24.00 27.94 23.03
N VAL A 124 -22.69 27.66 23.05
CA VAL A 124 -21.67 28.60 23.52
C VAL A 124 -21.59 29.83 22.64
N ALA A 125 -21.67 29.68 21.31
CA ALA A 125 -21.71 30.80 20.38
C ALA A 125 -22.98 31.66 20.53
N ALA A 126 -24.10 31.05 20.93
CA ALA A 126 -25.34 31.73 21.26
C ALA A 126 -25.35 32.38 22.65
N GLY A 127 -24.21 32.36 23.38
CA GLY A 127 -24.04 33.00 24.67
C GLY A 127 -24.48 32.16 25.88
N ARG A 128 -24.78 30.87 25.71
CA ARG A 128 -25.06 29.95 26.83
C ARG A 128 -23.78 29.39 27.42
N SER A 129 -23.79 29.12 28.73
CA SER A 129 -22.63 28.48 29.36
C SER A 129 -22.53 27.02 28.94
N GLN A 130 -21.32 26.56 28.62
CA GLN A 130 -21.01 25.15 28.42
C GLN A 130 -21.38 24.29 29.65
N ASP A 131 -21.48 24.91 30.82
CA ASP A 131 -21.83 24.26 32.08
C ASP A 131 -23.27 23.73 32.12
N GLU A 132 -24.16 24.21 31.25
CA GLU A 132 -25.52 23.69 31.13
C GLU A 132 -25.55 22.23 30.69
N PHE A 133 -24.50 21.79 30.00
CA PHE A 133 -24.36 20.43 29.45
C PHE A 133 -23.56 19.51 30.37
N LEU A 134 -23.13 19.94 31.58
CA LEU A 134 -22.41 19.05 32.51
C LEU A 134 -23.30 17.89 32.96
N ILE A 135 -22.75 16.67 32.93
CA ILE A 135 -23.39 15.48 33.48
C ILE A 135 -23.41 15.52 35.01
N GLU A 136 -22.32 16.01 35.63
CA GLU A 136 -22.28 16.33 37.06
C GLU A 136 -22.69 17.78 37.27
N LYS A 137 -24.00 18.04 37.33
CA LYS A 137 -24.50 19.27 37.96
C LYS A 137 -24.31 19.10 39.47
N ALA A 138 -23.38 19.84 40.05
CA ALA A 138 -23.26 20.00 41.50
C ALA A 138 -24.43 20.82 42.04
#